data_AF-A0A9N9K6B6-F1
#
_entry.id   AF-A0A9N9K6B6-F1
#
_cell.length_a   1.000
_cell.length_b   1.000
_cell.length_c   1.000
_cell.angle_alpha   90.00
_cell.angle_beta   90.00
_cell.angle_gamma   90.00
#
_symmetry.space_group_name_H-M   'P 1'
#
loop_
_entity.id
_entity.type
_entity.pdbx_description
1 polymer ?
#
loop_
_entity_poly.entity_id
_entity_poly.type
_entity_poly.pdbx_seq_one_letter_code
_entity_poly.pdbx_strand_id
1 'polypeptide(L)' 'TPEIMADAAHIILTKNSKEFSGNFVIDEIILREHGQTEFDHYAARPGGKDMTIDLYIDDEIINRVKALKEAESLNKNSKL' A
#
# COMPACT_ATOMS: atom_id res chain seq x y z
N THR A 1 -3.08 11.77 -1.45
CA THR A 1 -4.27 12.48 -0.99
C THR A 1 -4.75 11.74 0.25
N PRO A 2 -5.61 12.32 1.11
CA PRO A 2 -6.05 11.64 2.34
C PRO A 2 -6.77 10.31 2.12
N GLU A 3 -7.31 10.08 0.92
CA GLU A 3 -8.08 8.88 0.55
C GLU A 3 -7.27 7.58 0.68
N ILE A 4 -5.93 7.61 0.54
CA ILE A 4 -5.10 6.40 0.73
C ILE A 4 -5.24 5.84 2.15
N MET A 5 -5.29 6.73 3.14
CA MET A 5 -5.49 6.37 4.54
C MET A 5 -6.93 5.93 4.80
N ALA A 6 -7.90 6.55 4.12
CA ALA A 6 -9.31 6.18 4.24
C ALA A 6 -9.56 4.74 3.77
N ASP A 7 -9.00 4.36 2.62
CA ASP A 7 -9.17 3.02 2.05
C ASP A 7 -8.42 1.96 2.87
N ALA A 8 -7.21 2.27 3.34
CA ALA A 8 -6.50 1.40 4.28
C ALA A 8 -7.28 1.20 5.59
N ALA A 9 -7.83 2.28 6.17
CA ALA A 9 -8.66 2.21 7.37
C ALA A 9 -9.94 1.40 7.12
N HIS A 10 -10.57 1.53 5.96
CA HIS A 10 -11.75 0.75 5.61
C HIS A 10 -11.46 -0.76 5.63
N ILE A 11 -10.32 -1.19 5.07
CA ILE A 11 -9.88 -2.59 5.13
C ILE A 11 -9.66 -3.04 6.58
N ILE A 12 -8.98 -2.23 7.40
CA ILE A 12 -8.70 -2.58 8.79
C ILE A 12 -10.01 -2.73 9.59
N LEU A 13 -10.92 -1.77 9.45
CA LEU A 13 -12.16 -1.70 10.22
C LEU A 13 -13.21 -2.75 9.82
N THR A 14 -13.10 -3.31 8.62
CA THR A 14 -13.99 -4.38 8.14
C THR A 14 -13.46 -5.79 8.40
N LYS A 15 -12.23 -5.93 8.94
CA LYS A 15 -11.69 -7.22 9.39
C LYS A 15 -12.30 -7.67 10.71
N ASN A 16 -12.27 -8.98 10.96
CA ASN A 16 -12.62 -9.53 12.26
C ASN A 16 -11.61 -9.06 13.32
N SER A 17 -12.06 -8.23 14.26
CA SER A 17 -11.20 -7.62 15.29
C SER A 17 -10.56 -8.63 16.24
N LYS A 18 -11.10 -9.85 16.35
CA LYS A 18 -10.50 -10.93 17.16
C LYS A 18 -9.28 -11.56 16.50
N GLU A 19 -9.20 -11.47 15.18
CA GLU A 19 -8.12 -12.06 14.37
C GLU A 19 -7.10 -10.99 13.92
N PHE A 20 -7.53 -9.74 13.84
CA PHE A 20 -6.73 -8.63 13.34
C PHE A 20 -6.58 -7.53 14.39
N SER A 21 -5.69 -7.75 15.36
CA SER A 21 -5.38 -6.81 16.45
C SER A 21 -3.89 -6.80 16.76
N GLY A 22 -3.38 -5.68 17.29
CA GLY A 22 -1.95 -5.51 17.64
C GLY A 22 -1.02 -5.28 16.44
N ASN A 23 -1.55 -4.93 15.28
CA ASN A 23 -0.78 -4.72 14.05
C ASN A 23 -0.36 -3.25 13.88
N PHE A 24 0.87 -3.03 13.39
CA PHE A 24 1.32 -1.76 12.83
C PHE A 24 1.20 -1.84 11.31
N VAL A 25 0.11 -1.29 10.77
CA VAL A 25 -0.23 -1.42 9.35
C VAL A 25 0.31 -0.21 8.58
N ILE A 26 0.90 -0.48 7.41
CA ILE A 26 1.26 0.53 6.41
C ILE A 26 0.19 0.54 5.33
N ASP A 27 -0.33 1.72 5.01
CA ASP A 27 -1.41 1.97 4.05
C ASP A 27 -1.14 1.33 2.69
N GLU A 28 0.03 1.57 2.10
CA GLU A 28 0.38 1.03 0.80
C GLU A 28 0.50 -0.51 0.84
N ILE A 29 1.08 -1.08 1.90
CA ILE A 29 1.25 -2.53 2.04
C ILE A 29 -0.11 -3.23 2.12
N ILE A 30 -1.00 -2.78 3.02
CA ILE A 30 -2.30 -3.43 3.19
C ILE A 30 -3.16 -3.30 1.93
N LEU A 31 -3.09 -2.16 1.24
CA LEU A 31 -3.80 -1.97 -0.03
C LEU A 31 -3.29 -2.92 -1.11
N ARG A 32 -1.96 -3.07 -1.26
CA ARG A 32 -1.34 -4.04 -2.20
C ARG A 32 -1.73 -5.48 -1.89
N GLU A 33 -1.70 -5.87 -0.61
CA GLU A 33 -2.12 -7.19 -0.16
C GLU A 33 -3.61 -7.48 -0.45
N HIS A 34 -4.43 -6.44 -0.58
CA HIS A 34 -5.85 -6.54 -0.98
C HIS A 34 -6.06 -6.31 -2.49
N GLY A 35 -4.99 -6.34 -3.28
CA GLY A 35 -5.04 -6.32 -4.74
C GLY A 35 -5.06 -4.93 -5.37
N GLN A 36 -4.90 -3.85 -4.59
CA GLN A 36 -4.71 -2.51 -5.15
C GLN A 36 -3.37 -2.46 -5.87
N THR A 37 -3.38 -2.10 -7.15
CA THR A 37 -2.15 -2.01 -7.98
C THR A 37 -1.93 -0.62 -8.57
N GLU A 38 -2.98 0.19 -8.67
CA GLU A 38 -2.92 1.55 -9.20
C GLU A 38 -2.88 2.54 -8.03
N PHE A 39 -1.76 3.25 -7.84
CA PHE A 39 -1.58 4.21 -6.73
C PHE A 39 -1.49 5.66 -7.20
N ASP A 40 -1.41 5.89 -8.51
CA ASP A 40 -1.21 7.22 -9.10
C ASP A 40 -2.34 8.21 -8.72
N HIS A 41 -3.56 7.73 -8.49
CA HIS A 41 -4.69 8.59 -8.09
C HIS A 41 -4.58 9.09 -6.65
N TYR A 42 -3.76 8.45 -5.81
CA TYR A 42 -3.43 8.98 -4.48
C TYR A 42 -2.32 10.03 -4.52
N ALA A 43 -1.70 10.33 -5.65
CA ALA A 43 -0.70 11.39 -5.70
C ALA A 43 -1.37 12.75 -5.41
N ALA A 44 -0.71 13.59 -4.59
CA ALA A 44 -1.24 14.93 -4.27
C ALA A 44 -1.36 15.85 -5.51
N ARG A 45 -0.60 15.54 -6.56
CA ARG A 45 -0.67 16.18 -7.88
C ARG A 45 -0.63 15.10 -8.97
N PRO A 46 -1.40 15.24 -10.07
CA PRO A 46 -1.35 14.29 -11.18
C PRO A 46 0.09 14.09 -11.69
N GLY A 47 0.50 12.82 -11.83
CA GLY A 47 1.85 12.47 -12.31
C GLY A 47 2.97 12.67 -11.28
N GLY A 48 2.66 12.96 -10.02
CA GLY A 48 3.66 13.05 -8.95
C GLY A 48 4.24 11.67 -8.61
N LYS A 49 5.43 11.37 -9.11
CA LYS A 49 6.13 10.08 -8.89
C LYS A 49 7.15 10.10 -7.75
N ASP A 50 7.63 11.29 -7.38
CA ASP A 50 8.58 11.47 -6.28
C ASP A 50 7.82 11.70 -4.97
N MET A 51 7.36 10.60 -4.37
CA MET A 51 6.76 10.63 -3.05
C MET A 51 7.84 10.64 -1.97
N THR A 52 7.70 11.53 -0.99
CA THR A 52 8.57 11.54 0.19
C THR A 52 8.16 10.42 1.14
N ILE A 53 9.15 9.76 1.72
CA ILE A 53 8.94 8.72 2.73
C ILE A 53 8.49 9.40 4.03
N ASP A 54 7.48 8.84 4.68
CA ASP A 54 6.97 9.37 5.94
C ASP A 54 7.94 9.13 7.11
N LEU A 55 7.74 9.84 8.20
CA LEU A 55 8.54 9.70 9.41
C LEU A 55 8.38 8.29 10.00
N TYR A 56 9.45 7.81 10.63
CA TYR A 56 9.48 6.51 11.33
C TYR A 56 9.31 5.27 10.44
N ILE A 57 9.55 5.42 9.13
CA ILE A 57 9.63 4.30 8.19
C ILE A 57 11.10 3.98 7.93
N ASP A 58 11.49 2.72 8.13
CA ASP A 58 12.84 2.22 7.91
C ASP A 58 13.00 1.47 6.58
N ASP A 59 14.23 1.08 6.29
CA ASP A 59 14.60 0.37 5.06
C ASP A 59 13.89 -0.99 4.93
N GLU A 60 13.53 -1.65 6.02
CA GLU A 60 12.84 -2.93 5.97
C GLU A 60 11.46 -2.76 5.34
N ILE A 61 10.68 -1.79 5.81
CA ILE A 61 9.35 -1.47 5.28
C ILE A 61 9.46 -1.01 3.82
N ILE A 62 10.43 -0.15 3.51
CA ILE A 62 10.65 0.35 2.14
C ILE A 62 10.94 -0.82 1.19
N ASN A 63 11.81 -1.74 1.59
CA ASN A 63 12.16 -2.90 0.78
C ASN A 63 10.98 -3.85 0.59
N ARG A 64 10.11 -4.01 1.61
CA ARG A 64 8.87 -4.77 1.49
C ARG A 64 7.92 -4.16 0.46
N VAL A 65 7.73 -2.84 0.45
CA VAL A 65 6.91 -2.15 -0.56
C VAL A 65 7.48 -2.35 -1.97
N LYS A 66 8.81 -2.24 -2.14
CA LYS A 66 9.47 -2.48 -3.43
C LYS A 66 9.25 -3.91 -3.93
N ALA A 67 9.42 -4.90 -3.06
CA ALA A 67 9.20 -6.31 -3.41
C ALA A 67 7.75 -6.58 -3.85
N LEU A 68 6.76 -5.97 -3.20
CA LEU A 68 5.35 -6.07 -3.59
C LEU A 68 5.10 -5.44 -4.97
N LYS A 69 5.66 -4.24 -5.23
CA LYS A 69 5.60 -3.59 -6.56
C LYS A 69 6.18 -4.46 -7.67
N GLU A 70 7.34 -5.08 -7.42
CA GLU A 70 8.00 -5.96 -8.38
C GLU A 70 7.15 -7.21 -8.66
N ALA A 71 6.63 -7.87 -7.62
CA ALA A 71 5.77 -9.04 -7.75
C ALA A 71 4.50 -8.75 -8.58
N GLU A 72 3.89 -7.59 -8.39
CA GLU A 72 2.74 -7.14 -9.19
C GLU A 72 3.10 -6.95 -10.67
N SER A 73 4.26 -6.36 -10.95
CA SER A 73 4.72 -6.12 -12.33
C SER A 73 4.93 -7.44 -13.11
N LEU A 74 5.45 -8.47 -12.43
CA LEU A 74 5.63 -9.81 -12.99
C LEU A 74 4.28 -10.49 -13.29
N ASN A 75 3.31 -10.35 -12.38
CA ASN A 75 1.97 -10.90 -12.55
C ASN A 75 1.18 -10.26 -13.70
N LYS A 76 1.36 -8.96 -13.96
CA LYS A 76 0.77 -8.29 -15.15
C LYS A 76 1.36 -8.85 -16.46
N ASN A 77 2.67 -9.10 -16.50
CA ASN A 77 3.35 -9.59 -17.71
C ASN A 77 3.09 -11.08 -18.00
N SER A 78 2.74 -11.90 -17.00
CA SER A 78 2.42 -13.32 -17.20
C SER A 78 0.97 -13.57 -17.69
N LYS A 79 0.12 -12.54 -17.69
CA LYS A 79 -1.29 -12.64 -18.15
C LYS A 79 -1.51 -12.11 -19.57
N LEU A 80 -0.43 -11.82 -20.30
CA LEU A 80 -0.39 -11.46 -21.72
C LEU A 80 0.22 -12.62 -22.51
#